data_AF-V9L6F3-F1
#
_entry.id   AF-V9L6F3-F1
#
_cell.length_a   1.000
_cell.length_b   1.000
_cell.length_c   1.000
_cell.angle_alpha   90.00
_cell.angle_beta   90.00
_cell.angle_gamma   90.00
#
_symmetry.space_group_name_H-M   'P 1'
#
loop_
_entity.id
_entity.type
_entity.pdbx_description
1 polymer ?
#
loop_
_entity_poly.entity_id
_entity_poly.type
_entity_poly.pdbx_seq_one_letter_code
_entity_poly.pdbx_strand_id
1 'polypeptide(L)'
;MFNYRVTVATGTSKYSGTNNYIYITLVGERGESRRVNLDRPFCNDLERGSVGEYEVGSEVDLGAVLLVKLDKEKFLGLEDDWFCLYVTVTTPGGDTRHFPCYRWLSEEARVHIREGPAVRLCDERLPVLLNHRREELQERQSLYRWRLWNYSTPKCIDADTEDDLPLDVKFDQAKEHDFETSLHRALGELYLKKLVVKMDASWDSLQDFERIFWRVKSPIGVFVRENWQDDCFFAYQFLNGCNPCMIQKCWEIPKKFPVTDEMVRDLLPGTTLQQEIKVCPCV
;
A
#
# COMPACT_ATOMS: atom_id res chain seq x y z
N MET A 1 37.03 -19.91 13.81
CA MET A 1 35.92 -18.96 14.00
C MET A 1 35.74 -18.23 12.68
N PHE A 2 34.55 -18.32 12.09
CA PHE A 2 34.21 -17.70 10.83
C PHE A 2 33.43 -16.42 11.12
N ASN A 3 33.86 -15.29 10.56
CA ASN A 3 33.23 -14.00 10.80
C ASN A 3 32.44 -13.56 9.57
N TYR A 4 31.17 -13.27 9.77
CA TYR A 4 30.26 -12.77 8.75
C TYR A 4 30.03 -11.28 9.01
N ARG A 5 30.25 -10.44 8.00
CA ARG A 5 29.92 -9.02 8.09
C ARG A 5 28.45 -8.86 7.76
N VAL A 6 27.69 -8.29 8.68
CA VAL A 6 26.26 -8.07 8.54
C VAL A 6 25.98 -6.59 8.47
N THR A 7 25.25 -6.15 7.47
CA THR A 7 24.73 -4.78 7.37
C THR A 7 23.23 -4.82 7.60
N VAL A 8 22.72 -3.94 8.47
CA VAL A 8 21.29 -3.82 8.79
C VAL A 8 20.84 -2.40 8.50
N ALA A 9 19.75 -2.27 7.74
CA ALA A 9 19.19 -0.96 7.40
C ALA A 9 17.83 -0.75 8.09
N THR A 10 17.71 0.37 8.80
CA THR A 10 16.46 0.80 9.46
C THR A 10 15.66 1.73 8.54
N GLY A 11 14.33 1.62 8.60
CA GLY A 11 13.39 2.45 7.85
C GLY A 11 13.54 3.95 8.08
N THR A 12 13.02 4.76 7.15
CA THR A 12 13.02 6.22 7.26
C THR A 12 11.70 6.81 7.75
N SER A 13 10.70 5.96 8.03
CA SER A 13 9.43 6.37 8.63
C SER A 13 9.64 6.93 10.04
N LYS A 14 8.69 7.72 10.53
CA LYS A 14 8.73 8.17 11.93
C LYS A 14 8.58 6.95 12.85
N TYR A 15 9.32 6.92 13.97
CA TYR A 15 9.37 5.80 14.92
C TYR A 15 9.89 4.47 14.34
N SER A 16 10.58 4.48 13.20
CA SER A 16 11.16 3.26 12.64
C SER A 16 12.41 2.76 13.37
N GLY A 17 13.04 3.60 14.19
CA GLY A 17 14.23 3.25 14.97
C GLY A 17 13.88 2.73 16.36
N THR A 18 14.83 2.06 16.99
CA THR A 18 14.60 1.35 18.27
C THR A 18 15.79 1.49 19.21
N ASN A 19 15.50 1.53 20.51
CA ASN A 19 16.47 1.38 21.59
C ASN A 19 16.39 -0.01 22.26
N ASN A 20 15.50 -0.88 21.78
CA ASN A 20 15.38 -2.27 22.23
C ASN A 20 16.56 -3.12 21.70
N TYR A 21 16.79 -4.26 22.34
CA TYR A 21 17.82 -5.19 21.89
C TYR A 21 17.33 -5.95 20.67
N ILE A 22 18.11 -5.91 19.59
CA ILE A 22 17.88 -6.74 18.41
C ILE A 22 18.99 -7.78 18.35
N TYR A 23 18.60 -9.04 18.42
CA TYR A 23 19.52 -10.15 18.26
C TYR A 23 19.41 -10.75 16.87
N ILE A 24 20.56 -11.11 16.31
CA ILE A 24 20.66 -11.78 15.03
C ILE A 24 21.20 -13.20 15.17
N THR A 25 20.66 -14.13 14.38
CA THR A 25 21.22 -15.46 14.15
C THR A 25 21.22 -15.76 12.66
N LEU A 26 22.36 -16.21 12.13
CA LEU A 26 22.50 -16.61 10.73
C LEU A 26 22.29 -18.12 10.61
N VAL A 27 21.39 -18.54 9.73
CA VAL A 27 21.15 -19.96 9.42
C VAL A 27 21.72 -20.25 8.04
N GLY A 28 22.72 -21.12 7.97
CA GLY A 28 23.29 -21.59 6.71
C GLY A 28 23.02 -23.06 6.42
N GLU A 29 23.52 -23.53 5.29
CA GLU A 29 23.46 -24.95 4.88
C GLU A 29 24.09 -25.90 5.89
N ARG A 30 25.14 -25.44 6.59
CA ARG A 30 26.00 -26.28 7.42
C ARG A 30 25.84 -26.05 8.93
N GLY A 31 24.94 -25.16 9.34
CA GLY A 31 24.69 -24.88 10.76
C GLY A 31 24.10 -23.50 11.00
N GLU A 32 24.07 -23.10 12.26
CA GLU A 32 23.63 -21.77 12.70
C GLU A 32 24.76 -21.05 13.43
N SER A 33 24.80 -19.72 13.32
CA SER A 33 25.70 -18.90 14.15
C SER A 33 25.22 -18.88 15.60
N ARG A 34 26.05 -18.29 16.48
CA ARG A 34 25.56 -17.87 17.80
C ARG A 34 24.55 -16.73 17.63
N ARG A 35 23.69 -16.56 18.63
CA ARG A 35 22.82 -15.39 18.77
C ARG A 35 23.65 -14.20 19.26
N VAL A 36 23.64 -13.11 18.50
CA VAL A 36 24.47 -11.92 18.76
C VAL A 36 23.58 -10.69 18.86
N ASN A 37 23.78 -9.86 19.89
CA ASN A 37 23.11 -8.56 19.98
C ASN A 37 23.72 -7.59 18.97
N LEU A 38 22.90 -6.90 18.19
CA LEU A 38 23.29 -5.85 17.26
C LEU A 38 23.54 -4.55 18.03
N ASP A 39 24.73 -4.45 18.62
CA ASP A 39 25.13 -3.30 19.41
C ASP A 39 26.57 -2.92 19.06
N ARG A 40 26.77 -1.73 18.50
CA ARG A 40 28.10 -1.15 18.29
C ARG A 40 28.48 -0.31 19.51
N PRO A 41 29.64 -0.62 20.13
CA PRO A 41 30.13 0.16 21.27
C PRO A 41 30.20 1.66 20.93
N PHE A 42 29.64 2.48 21.83
CA PHE A 42 29.67 3.95 21.75
C PHE A 42 28.94 4.55 20.53
N CYS A 43 28.09 3.79 19.85
CA CYS A 43 27.24 4.26 18.78
C CYS A 43 25.77 4.15 19.20
N ASN A 44 24.95 5.12 18.78
CA ASN A 44 23.51 4.94 18.84
C ASN A 44 23.06 4.25 17.54
N ASP A 45 22.72 2.98 17.65
CA ASP A 45 22.47 2.08 16.54
C ASP A 45 21.00 1.91 16.25
N LEU A 46 20.69 1.36 15.07
CA LEU A 46 19.32 1.04 14.64
C LEU A 46 18.36 2.25 14.64
N GLU A 47 18.92 3.46 14.65
CA GLU A 47 18.20 4.71 14.53
C GLU A 47 17.47 4.84 13.19
N ARG A 48 16.44 5.68 13.16
CA ARG A 48 15.68 5.99 11.95
C ARG A 48 16.60 6.36 10.79
N GLY A 49 16.48 5.62 9.68
CA GLY A 49 17.25 5.82 8.44
C GLY A 49 18.72 5.43 8.53
N SER A 50 19.16 4.83 9.64
CA SER A 50 20.54 4.38 9.81
C SER A 50 20.82 3.09 9.04
N VAL A 51 22.10 2.89 8.74
CA VAL A 51 22.65 1.64 8.24
C VAL A 51 23.84 1.28 9.13
N GLY A 52 23.71 0.16 9.85
CA GLY A 52 24.73 -0.34 10.78
C GLY A 52 25.47 -1.55 10.20
N GLU A 53 26.77 -1.67 10.49
CA GLU A 53 27.59 -2.85 10.17
C GLU A 53 28.03 -3.56 11.44
N TYR A 54 27.92 -4.88 11.44
CA TYR A 54 28.13 -5.76 12.60
C TYR A 54 28.96 -6.98 12.19
N GLU A 55 29.62 -7.61 13.16
CA GLU A 55 30.29 -8.89 12.97
C GLU A 55 29.54 -10.00 13.70
N VAL A 56 29.18 -11.05 12.97
CA VAL A 56 28.56 -12.25 13.54
C VAL A 56 29.53 -13.41 13.41
N GLY A 57 29.98 -13.92 14.56
CA GLY A 57 30.89 -15.06 14.64
C GLY A 57 30.17 -16.40 14.64
N SER A 58 30.74 -17.37 13.94
CA SER A 58 30.33 -18.77 13.95
C SER A 58 31.50 -19.70 14.25
N GLU A 59 31.23 -20.78 14.98
CA GLU A 59 32.21 -21.85 15.24
C GLU A 59 32.45 -22.71 13.99
N VAL A 60 31.44 -22.82 13.13
CA VAL A 60 31.46 -23.58 11.87
C VAL A 60 31.29 -22.66 10.67
N ASP A 61 31.81 -23.10 9.52
CA ASP A 61 31.50 -22.44 8.26
C ASP A 61 30.07 -22.78 7.87
N LEU A 62 29.18 -21.78 7.95
CA LEU A 62 27.76 -21.88 7.64
C LEU A 62 27.49 -22.23 6.17
N GLY A 63 28.47 -22.05 5.29
CA GLY A 63 28.28 -22.13 3.85
C GLY A 63 27.35 -21.03 3.35
N ALA A 64 26.46 -21.40 2.44
CA ALA A 64 25.42 -20.52 1.94
C ALA A 64 24.47 -20.12 3.08
N VAL A 65 24.39 -18.83 3.43
CA VAL A 65 23.41 -18.33 4.41
C VAL A 65 22.02 -18.33 3.75
N LEU A 66 21.09 -19.04 4.36
CA LEU A 66 19.75 -19.32 3.85
C LEU A 66 18.67 -18.45 4.50
N LEU A 67 18.79 -18.21 5.81
CA LEU A 67 17.87 -17.40 6.60
C LEU A 67 18.64 -16.49 7.56
N VAL A 68 18.03 -15.35 7.87
CA VAL A 68 18.42 -14.47 8.97
C VAL A 68 17.28 -14.46 9.99
N LYS A 69 17.58 -14.79 11.25
CA LYS A 69 16.64 -14.64 12.36
C LYS A 69 16.93 -13.32 13.07
N LEU A 70 15.89 -12.51 13.28
CA LEU A 70 15.92 -11.29 14.07
C LEU A 70 14.96 -11.46 15.25
N ASP A 71 15.47 -11.34 16.48
CA ASP A 71 14.67 -11.38 17.70
C ASP A 71 14.74 -10.02 18.39
N LYS A 72 13.58 -9.46 18.75
CA LYS A 72 13.51 -8.21 19.52
C LYS A 72 13.24 -8.50 20.99
N GLU A 73 13.96 -7.81 21.87
CA GLU A 73 13.76 -7.84 23.32
C GLU A 73 13.74 -6.44 23.94
N LYS A 74 12.86 -6.22 24.91
CA LYS A 74 12.66 -4.93 25.57
C LYS A 74 13.91 -4.47 26.33
N PHE A 75 14.32 -3.23 26.10
CA PHE A 75 15.32 -2.57 26.94
C PHE A 75 14.66 -1.92 28.17
N LEU A 76 15.08 -2.30 29.38
CA LEU A 76 14.54 -1.80 30.65
C LEU A 76 13.01 -1.87 30.78
N GLY A 77 12.37 -2.82 30.07
CA GLY A 77 10.91 -2.98 30.05
C GLY A 77 10.16 -1.93 29.23
N LEU A 78 10.86 -1.01 28.56
CA LEU A 78 10.26 -0.05 27.63
C LEU A 78 10.11 -0.69 26.25
N GLU A 79 8.96 -0.41 25.64
CA GLU A 79 8.59 -0.91 24.32
C GLU A 79 8.69 0.21 23.29
N ASP A 80 9.36 -0.09 22.18
CA ASP A 80 9.28 0.67 20.93
C ASP A 80 9.21 -0.30 19.75
N ASP A 81 8.72 0.16 18.61
CA ASP A 81 8.70 -0.64 17.38
C ASP A 81 9.98 -0.41 16.57
N TRP A 82 10.33 -1.37 15.72
CA TRP A 82 11.46 -1.23 14.80
C TRP A 82 11.08 -1.62 13.38
N PHE A 83 11.35 -0.76 12.39
CA PHE A 83 11.13 -1.10 11.00
C PHE A 83 12.45 -1.47 10.32
N CYS A 84 12.62 -2.77 10.04
CA CYS A 84 13.79 -3.27 9.33
C CYS A 84 13.53 -3.24 7.81
N LEU A 85 14.39 -2.55 7.05
CA LEU A 85 14.32 -2.56 5.58
C LEU A 85 14.90 -3.86 5.03
N TYR A 86 16.17 -4.13 5.36
CA TYR A 86 16.88 -5.29 4.87
C TYR A 86 18.08 -5.62 5.76
N VAL A 87 18.56 -6.84 5.59
CA VAL A 87 19.85 -7.31 6.10
C VAL A 87 20.71 -7.77 4.92
N THR A 88 22.00 -7.45 4.92
CA THR A 88 22.96 -8.07 3.99
C THR A 88 24.03 -8.81 4.75
N VAL A 89 24.40 -9.99 4.28
CA VAL A 89 25.39 -10.84 4.94
C VAL A 89 26.52 -11.10 3.96
N THR A 90 27.74 -10.67 4.30
CA THR A 90 28.97 -11.02 3.59
C THR A 90 29.65 -12.19 4.29
N THR A 91 29.89 -13.27 3.56
CA THR A 91 30.63 -14.44 4.07
C THR A 91 32.12 -14.13 4.26
N PRO A 92 32.87 -14.95 5.03
CA PRO A 92 34.33 -14.82 5.12
C PRO A 92 35.04 -14.87 3.76
N GLY A 93 34.43 -15.54 2.77
CA GLY A 93 34.95 -15.63 1.39
C GLY A 93 34.66 -14.40 0.52
N GLY A 94 33.88 -13.43 1.02
CA GLY A 94 33.54 -12.20 0.30
C GLY A 94 32.19 -12.21 -0.42
N ASP A 95 31.48 -13.35 -0.43
CA ASP A 95 30.16 -13.45 -1.07
C ASP A 95 29.11 -12.70 -0.26
N THR A 96 28.40 -11.75 -0.88
CA THR A 96 27.36 -10.96 -0.23
C THR A 96 25.97 -11.43 -0.65
N ARG A 97 25.08 -11.60 0.32
CA ARG A 97 23.68 -11.98 0.13
C ARG A 97 22.73 -10.96 0.73
N HIS A 98 21.57 -10.81 0.11
CA HIS A 98 20.56 -9.81 0.48
C HIS A 98 19.30 -10.48 1.03
N PHE A 99 18.82 -9.98 2.17
CA PHE A 99 17.66 -10.47 2.90
C PHE A 99 16.66 -9.31 3.08
N PRO A 100 15.73 -9.11 2.12
CA PRO A 100 14.72 -8.06 2.23
C PRO A 100 13.75 -8.37 3.38
N CYS A 101 13.54 -7.41 4.29
CA CYS A 101 12.63 -7.56 5.43
C CYS A 101 11.35 -6.75 5.22
N TYR A 102 11.46 -5.42 5.13
CA TYR A 102 10.37 -4.46 4.98
C TYR A 102 9.18 -4.72 5.93
N ARG A 103 9.48 -4.98 7.21
CA ARG A 103 8.48 -5.27 8.23
C ARG A 103 8.78 -4.57 9.54
N TRP A 104 7.72 -4.34 10.30
CA TRP A 104 7.80 -3.91 11.68
C TRP A 104 8.07 -5.11 12.60
N LEU A 105 8.99 -4.92 13.54
CA LEU A 105 9.23 -5.79 14.68
C LEU A 105 8.71 -5.05 15.90
N SER A 106 7.54 -5.44 16.38
CA SER A 106 6.90 -4.93 17.59
C SER A 106 6.95 -5.98 18.70
N GLU A 107 6.83 -5.56 19.95
CA GLU A 107 6.85 -6.43 21.12
C GLU A 107 8.10 -7.35 21.14
N GLU A 108 7.91 -8.64 21.41
CA GLU A 108 8.96 -9.67 21.39
C GLU A 108 8.98 -10.43 20.06
N ALA A 109 8.82 -9.70 18.94
CA ALA A 109 8.79 -10.27 17.60
C ALA A 109 10.04 -11.12 17.31
N ARG A 110 9.79 -12.29 16.69
CA ARG A 110 10.82 -13.19 16.15
C ARG A 110 10.58 -13.36 14.67
N VAL A 111 11.47 -12.79 13.87
CA VAL A 111 11.30 -12.69 12.43
C VAL A 111 12.38 -13.49 11.72
N HIS A 112 11.96 -14.43 10.87
CA HIS A 112 12.85 -15.16 9.98
C HIS A 112 12.76 -14.62 8.55
N ILE A 113 13.89 -14.20 7.99
CA ILE A 113 13.99 -13.53 6.69
C ILE A 113 14.73 -14.44 5.71
N ARG A 114 14.18 -14.57 4.50
CA ARG A 114 14.78 -15.32 3.40
C ARG A 114 15.66 -14.45 2.52
N GLU A 115 16.57 -15.08 1.79
CA GLU A 115 17.31 -14.41 0.72
C GLU A 115 16.36 -13.86 -0.35
N GLY A 116 16.72 -12.74 -0.97
CA GLY A 116 15.87 -11.97 -1.90
C GLY A 116 15.45 -12.64 -3.21
N PRO A 117 16.19 -13.60 -3.81
CA PRO A 117 15.73 -14.28 -5.03
C PRO A 117 14.38 -14.96 -4.83
N ALA A 118 13.44 -14.70 -5.75
CA ALA A 118 12.11 -15.29 -5.69
C ALA A 118 12.16 -16.79 -6.05
N VAL A 119 11.68 -17.65 -5.15
CA VAL A 119 11.64 -19.10 -5.33
C VAL A 119 10.21 -19.63 -5.23
N ARG A 120 9.77 -20.39 -6.23
CA ARG A 120 8.47 -21.07 -6.23
C ARG A 120 8.53 -22.32 -5.37
N LEU A 121 7.39 -22.73 -4.82
CA LEU A 121 7.31 -23.96 -4.00
C LEU A 121 7.84 -25.20 -4.74
N CYS A 122 7.59 -25.32 -6.05
CA CYS A 122 8.04 -26.46 -6.85
C CYS A 122 9.56 -26.50 -7.08
N ASP A 123 10.24 -25.37 -6.92
CA ASP A 123 11.69 -25.22 -7.13
C ASP A 123 12.44 -25.29 -5.79
N GLU A 124 11.74 -25.18 -4.66
CA GLU A 124 12.32 -25.30 -3.33
C GLU A 124 12.73 -26.74 -3.01
N ARG A 125 14.00 -26.94 -2.66
CA ARG A 125 14.56 -28.27 -2.36
C ARG A 125 15.03 -28.42 -0.92
N LEU A 126 15.35 -27.32 -0.24
CA LEU A 126 15.93 -27.36 1.09
C LEU A 126 14.82 -27.52 2.15
N PRO A 127 14.86 -28.57 2.99
CA PRO A 127 13.84 -28.80 4.02
C PRO A 127 13.65 -27.62 4.98
N VAL A 128 14.72 -26.92 5.34
CA VAL A 128 14.68 -25.73 6.20
C VAL A 128 13.85 -24.60 5.59
N LEU A 129 13.96 -24.37 4.27
CA LEU A 129 13.23 -23.33 3.55
C LEU A 129 11.78 -23.74 3.27
N LEU A 130 11.53 -25.04 3.05
CA LEU A 130 10.17 -25.59 2.97
C LEU A 130 9.42 -25.46 4.30
N ASN A 131 10.10 -25.73 5.42
CA ASN A 131 9.51 -25.61 6.75
C ASN A 131 9.23 -24.14 7.11
N HIS A 132 10.21 -23.26 6.89
CA HIS A 132 10.05 -21.81 7.07
C HIS A 132 8.84 -21.29 6.30
N ARG A 133 8.68 -21.67 5.03
CA ARG A 133 7.54 -21.24 4.21
C ARG A 133 6.19 -21.74 4.77
N ARG A 134 6.15 -22.96 5.31
CA ARG A 134 4.93 -23.52 5.90
C ARG A 134 4.54 -22.74 7.15
N GLU A 135 5.50 -22.48 8.04
CA GLU A 135 5.30 -21.74 9.28
C GLU A 135 4.85 -20.30 8.99
N GLU A 136 5.53 -19.62 8.05
CA GLU A 136 5.15 -18.27 7.63
C GLU A 136 3.70 -18.22 7.09
N LEU A 137 3.31 -19.18 6.24
CA LEU A 137 1.94 -19.22 5.71
C LEU A 137 0.89 -19.47 6.79
N GLN A 138 1.20 -20.33 7.77
CA GLN A 138 0.31 -20.59 8.92
C GLN A 138 0.13 -19.34 9.78
N GLU A 139 1.24 -18.66 10.11
CA GLU A 139 1.22 -17.40 10.84
C GLU A 139 0.40 -16.34 10.08
N ARG A 140 0.67 -16.15 8.78
CA ARG A 140 -0.06 -15.19 7.93
C ARG A 140 -1.55 -15.50 7.86
N GLN A 141 -1.95 -16.77 7.74
CA GLN A 141 -3.36 -17.16 7.73
C GLN A 141 -4.07 -16.91 9.08
N SER A 142 -3.33 -16.97 10.18
CA SER A 142 -3.85 -16.62 11.50
C SER A 142 -4.01 -15.11 11.70
N LEU A 143 -3.09 -14.32 11.13
CA LEU A 143 -3.01 -12.87 11.27
C LEU A 143 -3.96 -12.13 10.31
N TYR A 144 -4.07 -12.60 9.06
CA TYR A 144 -4.88 -11.98 8.02
C TYR A 144 -6.10 -12.85 7.69
N ARG A 145 -7.20 -12.63 8.40
CA ARG A 145 -8.43 -13.43 8.26
C ARG A 145 -9.49 -12.68 7.45
N TRP A 146 -10.39 -13.45 6.86
CA TRP A 146 -11.53 -12.92 6.11
C TRP A 146 -12.75 -12.77 7.00
N ARG A 147 -13.41 -11.61 6.90
CA ARG A 147 -14.70 -11.32 7.52
C ARG A 147 -15.75 -10.96 6.48
N LEU A 148 -16.98 -11.39 6.73
CA LEU A 148 -18.14 -10.94 5.96
C LEU A 148 -18.73 -9.70 6.67
N TRP A 149 -18.49 -8.52 6.11
CA TRP A 149 -19.05 -7.28 6.68
C TRP A 149 -20.54 -7.09 6.33
N ASN A 150 -20.92 -7.41 5.09
CA ASN A 150 -22.30 -7.42 4.61
C ASN A 150 -22.49 -8.58 3.62
N TYR A 151 -23.67 -9.22 3.61
CA TYR A 151 -24.00 -10.37 2.76
C TYR A 151 -23.87 -10.11 1.26
N SER A 152 -23.99 -8.85 0.82
CA SER A 152 -23.90 -8.47 -0.59
C SER A 152 -22.53 -7.94 -1.02
N THR A 153 -21.53 -7.92 -0.12
CA THR A 153 -20.19 -7.39 -0.42
C THR A 153 -19.15 -8.51 -0.45
N PRO A 154 -18.06 -8.36 -1.22
CA PRO A 154 -16.88 -9.20 -1.05
C PRO A 154 -16.43 -9.23 0.41
N LYS A 155 -15.86 -10.36 0.85
CA LYS A 155 -15.23 -10.44 2.17
C LYS A 155 -14.09 -9.43 2.27
N CYS A 156 -13.84 -8.94 3.47
CA CYS A 156 -12.76 -8.01 3.78
C CYS A 156 -11.90 -8.53 4.94
N ILE A 157 -10.92 -7.73 5.38
CA ILE A 157 -10.09 -8.05 6.54
C ILE A 157 -10.96 -8.15 7.81
N ASP A 158 -10.60 -9.10 8.66
CA ASP A 158 -11.20 -9.33 9.96
C ASP A 158 -10.63 -8.38 11.02
N ALA A 159 -11.07 -7.11 10.97
CA ALA A 159 -10.66 -6.04 11.89
C ALA A 159 -11.82 -5.04 12.08
N ASP A 160 -12.17 -4.68 13.32
CA ASP A 160 -13.26 -3.74 13.60
C ASP A 160 -12.82 -2.29 13.42
N THR A 161 -11.59 -2.00 13.79
CA THR A 161 -10.94 -0.68 13.70
C THR A 161 -9.55 -0.79 13.08
N GLU A 162 -8.93 0.36 12.76
CA GLU A 162 -7.53 0.37 12.30
C GLU A 162 -6.57 -0.18 13.37
N ASP A 163 -6.90 -0.05 14.66
CA ASP A 163 -6.04 -0.53 15.74
C ASP A 163 -5.87 -2.05 15.74
N ASP A 164 -6.87 -2.79 15.24
CA ASP A 164 -6.86 -4.26 15.13
C ASP A 164 -5.98 -4.76 13.97
N LEU A 165 -5.53 -3.87 13.08
CA LEU A 165 -4.69 -4.25 11.95
C LEU A 165 -3.25 -4.55 12.38
N PRO A 166 -2.57 -5.50 11.73
CA PRO A 166 -1.13 -5.67 11.89
C PRO A 166 -0.37 -4.40 11.50
N LEU A 167 0.70 -4.06 12.23
CA LEU A 167 1.47 -2.84 12.00
C LEU A 167 2.06 -2.75 10.57
N ASP A 168 2.37 -3.90 9.97
CA ASP A 168 2.83 -4.04 8.57
C ASP A 168 1.85 -3.49 7.51
N VAL A 169 0.56 -3.37 7.83
CA VAL A 169 -0.47 -2.90 6.88
C VAL A 169 -1.17 -1.62 7.31
N LYS A 170 -0.79 -1.05 8.46
CA LYS A 170 -1.24 0.29 8.88
C LYS A 170 -0.55 1.35 8.03
N PHE A 171 -1.12 2.56 8.02
CA PHE A 171 -0.40 3.69 7.48
C PHE A 171 0.87 3.96 8.29
N ASP A 172 1.92 4.41 7.62
CA ASP A 172 2.96 5.11 8.35
C ASP A 172 2.36 6.38 8.96
N GLN A 173 2.87 6.80 10.12
CA GLN A 173 2.26 7.90 10.85
C GLN A 173 2.27 9.24 10.07
N ALA A 174 3.21 9.44 9.15
CA ALA A 174 3.22 10.66 8.35
C ALA A 174 2.03 10.68 7.38
N LYS A 175 1.72 9.54 6.78
CA LYS A 175 0.56 9.35 5.92
C LYS A 175 -0.75 9.34 6.70
N GLU A 176 -0.79 8.74 7.89
CA GLU A 176 -1.94 8.81 8.80
C GLU A 176 -2.28 10.28 9.12
N HIS A 177 -1.28 11.04 9.57
CA HIS A 177 -1.46 12.47 9.88
C HIS A 177 -1.88 13.28 8.65
N ASP A 178 -1.28 13.05 7.47
CA ASP A 178 -1.72 13.73 6.25
C ASP A 178 -3.15 13.33 5.87
N PHE A 179 -3.54 12.06 6.02
CA PHE A 179 -4.90 11.61 5.75
C PHE A 179 -5.93 12.30 6.66
N GLU A 180 -5.71 12.32 7.97
CA GLU A 180 -6.60 12.96 8.95
C GLU A 180 -6.71 14.48 8.77
N THR A 181 -5.59 15.12 8.44
CA THR A 181 -5.51 16.60 8.36
C THR A 181 -5.80 17.14 6.97
N SER A 182 -5.62 16.36 5.91
CA SER A 182 -5.77 16.80 4.51
C SER A 182 -7.17 17.31 4.22
N LEU A 183 -8.21 16.63 4.73
CA LEU A 183 -9.60 17.06 4.57
C LEU A 183 -9.82 18.44 5.23
N HIS A 184 -9.38 18.61 6.47
CA HIS A 184 -9.51 19.87 7.20
C HIS A 184 -8.72 21.01 6.56
N ARG A 185 -7.52 20.72 6.03
CA ARG A 185 -6.68 21.64 5.27
C ARG A 185 -7.38 22.05 3.97
N ALA A 186 -7.85 21.09 3.18
CA ALA A 186 -8.56 21.34 1.92
C ALA A 186 -9.83 22.18 2.14
N LEU A 187 -10.66 21.83 3.14
CA LEU A 187 -11.85 22.61 3.50
C LEU A 187 -11.49 24.03 3.94
N GLY A 188 -10.35 24.21 4.62
CA GLY A 188 -9.82 25.52 5.01
C GLY A 188 -9.37 26.36 3.81
N GLU A 189 -8.53 25.80 2.95
CA GLU A 189 -7.99 26.46 1.74
C GLU A 189 -9.10 26.87 0.77
N LEU A 190 -10.15 26.05 0.66
CA LEU A 190 -11.32 26.31 -0.15
C LEU A 190 -12.38 27.18 0.55
N TYR A 191 -12.15 27.59 1.81
CA TYR A 191 -13.10 28.38 2.64
C TYR A 191 -14.47 27.70 2.83
N LEU A 192 -14.53 26.38 2.70
CA LEU A 192 -15.76 25.59 2.80
C LEU A 192 -16.10 25.18 4.24
N LYS A 193 -15.27 25.53 5.23
CA LYS A 193 -15.52 25.23 6.65
C LYS A 193 -16.91 25.66 7.12
N LYS A 194 -17.41 26.81 6.64
CA LYS A 194 -18.77 27.30 6.98
C LYS A 194 -19.90 26.52 6.30
N LEU A 195 -19.63 25.85 5.19
CA LEU A 195 -20.62 25.05 4.46
C LEU A 195 -20.77 23.66 5.07
N VAL A 196 -19.69 23.08 5.62
CA VAL A 196 -19.75 21.81 6.34
C VAL A 196 -20.68 21.87 7.56
N VAL A 197 -20.82 23.04 8.18
CA VAL A 197 -21.72 23.27 9.32
C VAL A 197 -23.14 23.66 8.88
N LYS A 198 -23.37 23.86 7.58
CA LYS A 198 -24.67 24.23 6.98
C LYS A 198 -25.22 23.12 6.08
N MET A 199 -25.17 21.87 6.54
CA MET A 199 -25.73 20.72 5.80
C MET A 199 -27.26 20.81 5.60
N ASP A 200 -27.96 21.62 6.41
CA ASP A 200 -29.41 21.80 6.33
C ASP A 200 -29.85 23.00 5.46
N ALA A 201 -28.92 23.67 4.77
CA ALA A 201 -29.21 24.82 3.92
C ALA A 201 -29.15 24.46 2.43
N SER A 202 -30.07 25.02 1.64
CA SER A 202 -30.04 24.93 0.18
C SER A 202 -29.35 26.14 -0.44
N TRP A 203 -28.90 26.00 -1.68
CA TRP A 203 -28.46 27.12 -2.51
C TRP A 203 -29.68 27.88 -3.04
N ASP A 204 -29.67 29.21 -2.93
CA ASP A 204 -30.78 30.04 -3.44
C ASP A 204 -30.70 30.20 -4.98
N SER A 205 -29.52 30.03 -5.57
CA SER A 205 -29.26 30.14 -7.00
C SER A 205 -28.04 29.34 -7.46
N LEU A 206 -27.90 29.12 -8.78
CA LEU A 206 -26.69 28.54 -9.37
C LEU A 206 -25.46 29.44 -9.13
N GLN A 207 -25.65 30.76 -9.06
CA GLN A 207 -24.57 31.72 -8.76
C GLN A 207 -24.02 31.55 -7.34
N ASP A 208 -24.83 31.06 -6.38
CA ASP A 208 -24.33 30.79 -5.04
C ASP A 208 -23.37 29.59 -5.02
N PHE A 209 -23.57 28.62 -5.91
CA PHE A 209 -22.62 27.52 -6.11
C PHE A 209 -21.31 28.01 -6.73
N GLU A 210 -21.34 29.00 -7.64
CA GLU A 210 -20.11 29.60 -8.21
C GLU A 210 -19.21 30.25 -7.14
N ARG A 211 -19.80 30.74 -6.04
CA ARG A 211 -19.07 31.27 -4.86
C ARG A 211 -18.31 30.20 -4.08
N ILE A 212 -18.46 28.92 -4.41
CA ILE A 212 -17.58 27.85 -3.92
C ILE A 212 -16.33 27.73 -4.81
N PHE A 213 -16.50 27.88 -6.12
CA PHE A 213 -15.46 27.60 -7.11
C PHE A 213 -14.45 28.73 -7.31
N TRP A 214 -14.70 29.95 -6.82
CA TRP A 214 -13.77 31.08 -7.03
C TRP A 214 -12.35 30.85 -6.48
N ARG A 215 -12.18 29.95 -5.50
CA ARG A 215 -10.87 29.55 -4.96
C ARG A 215 -10.28 28.31 -5.63
N VAL A 216 -11.07 27.55 -6.38
CA VAL A 216 -10.62 26.34 -7.09
C VAL A 216 -9.78 26.78 -8.28
N LYS A 217 -8.47 26.53 -8.21
CA LYS A 217 -7.50 26.89 -9.26
C LYS A 217 -7.25 25.79 -10.29
N SER A 218 -7.98 24.68 -10.22
CA SER A 218 -7.80 23.56 -11.16
C SER A 218 -8.21 23.99 -12.57
N PRO A 219 -7.32 23.89 -13.58
CA PRO A 219 -7.68 24.20 -14.96
C PRO A 219 -8.89 23.38 -15.45
N ILE A 220 -8.97 22.11 -15.06
CA ILE A 220 -10.11 21.23 -15.39
C ILE A 220 -11.38 21.71 -14.67
N GLY A 221 -11.28 22.09 -13.40
CA GLY A 221 -12.43 22.61 -12.65
C GLY A 221 -13.00 23.90 -13.25
N VAL A 222 -12.13 24.82 -13.69
CA VAL A 222 -12.51 26.05 -14.40
C VAL A 222 -13.16 25.71 -15.74
N PHE A 223 -12.57 24.79 -16.51
CA PHE A 223 -13.12 24.36 -17.80
C PHE A 223 -14.50 23.73 -17.65
N VAL A 224 -14.69 22.84 -16.67
CA VAL A 224 -16.00 22.24 -16.36
C VAL A 224 -17.01 23.32 -16.04
N ARG A 225 -16.67 24.28 -15.16
CA ARG A 225 -17.57 25.39 -14.81
C ARG A 225 -18.02 26.19 -16.04
N GLU A 226 -17.15 26.38 -17.01
CA GLU A 226 -17.45 27.16 -18.23
C GLU A 226 -18.22 26.35 -19.28
N ASN A 227 -18.14 25.02 -19.25
CA ASN A 227 -18.65 24.16 -20.33
C ASN A 227 -19.64 23.08 -19.85
N TRP A 228 -20.10 23.10 -18.60
CA TRP A 228 -20.95 22.02 -18.06
C TRP A 228 -22.31 21.89 -18.76
N GLN A 229 -22.78 22.93 -19.45
CA GLN A 229 -24.01 22.92 -20.24
C GLN A 229 -23.78 22.53 -21.72
N ASP A 230 -22.54 22.32 -22.14
CA ASP A 230 -22.22 21.92 -23.51
C ASP A 230 -22.40 20.40 -23.67
N ASP A 231 -23.25 20.00 -24.63
CA ASP A 231 -23.56 18.60 -24.89
C ASP A 231 -22.34 17.80 -25.35
N CYS A 232 -21.43 18.42 -26.11
CA CYS A 232 -20.19 17.77 -26.54
C CYS A 232 -19.30 17.46 -25.34
N PHE A 233 -19.20 18.39 -24.39
CA PHE A 233 -18.44 18.18 -23.16
C PHE A 233 -19.13 17.19 -22.21
N PHE A 234 -20.46 17.21 -22.11
CA PHE A 234 -21.22 16.17 -21.43
C PHE A 234 -20.89 14.78 -22.01
N ALA A 235 -20.94 14.63 -23.33
CA ALA A 235 -20.60 13.39 -24.02
C ALA A 235 -19.13 12.98 -23.82
N TYR A 236 -18.20 13.94 -23.90
CA TYR A 236 -16.77 13.74 -23.73
C TYR A 236 -16.43 13.06 -22.38
N GLN A 237 -17.14 13.41 -21.32
CA GLN A 237 -16.91 12.85 -19.98
C GLN A 237 -17.20 11.34 -19.89
N PHE A 238 -18.03 10.78 -20.77
CA PHE A 238 -18.24 9.33 -20.82
C PHE A 238 -17.02 8.56 -21.34
N LEU A 239 -16.11 9.23 -22.04
CA LEU A 239 -14.88 8.63 -22.58
C LEU A 239 -13.64 9.04 -21.78
N ASN A 240 -13.60 10.26 -21.26
CA ASN A 240 -12.40 10.85 -20.67
C ASN A 240 -12.63 11.52 -19.30
N GLY A 241 -13.84 11.41 -18.74
CA GLY A 241 -14.21 12.00 -17.45
C GLY A 241 -13.82 11.12 -16.25
N CYS A 242 -14.45 11.38 -15.10
CA CYS A 242 -14.14 10.65 -13.86
C CYS A 242 -14.65 9.20 -13.83
N ASN A 243 -15.60 8.82 -14.69
CA ASN A 243 -16.14 7.46 -14.76
C ASN A 243 -16.32 6.99 -16.23
N PRO A 244 -15.22 6.74 -16.97
CA PRO A 244 -15.27 6.40 -18.39
C PRO A 244 -15.54 4.90 -18.65
N CYS A 245 -16.29 4.25 -17.75
CA CYS A 245 -16.48 2.78 -17.76
C CYS A 245 -17.89 2.35 -18.19
N MET A 246 -18.83 3.29 -18.33
CA MET A 246 -20.26 2.98 -18.46
C MET A 246 -20.76 2.98 -19.91
N ILE A 247 -20.15 3.77 -20.78
CA ILE A 247 -20.64 3.91 -22.16
C ILE A 247 -20.37 2.64 -22.96
N GLN A 248 -21.38 2.20 -23.69
CA GLN A 248 -21.32 1.03 -24.54
C GLN A 248 -22.01 1.34 -25.86
N LYS A 249 -21.54 0.70 -26.93
CA LYS A 249 -22.22 0.80 -28.21
C LYS A 249 -23.62 0.17 -28.10
N CYS A 250 -24.64 0.96 -28.40
CA CYS A 250 -26.02 0.50 -28.48
C CYS A 250 -26.24 -0.19 -29.83
N TRP A 251 -26.63 -1.47 -29.81
CA TRP A 251 -26.97 -2.24 -31.02
C TRP A 251 -28.48 -2.41 -31.21
N GLU A 252 -29.26 -2.18 -30.15
CA GLU A 252 -30.72 -2.19 -30.15
C GLU A 252 -31.22 -1.30 -29.01
N ILE A 253 -32.24 -0.48 -29.28
CA ILE A 253 -32.83 0.41 -28.27
C ILE A 253 -33.56 -0.44 -27.23
N PRO A 254 -33.24 -0.32 -25.93
CA PRO A 254 -33.96 -1.05 -24.88
C PRO A 254 -35.46 -0.72 -24.91
N LYS A 255 -36.34 -1.73 -24.84
CA LYS A 255 -37.81 -1.56 -24.85
C LYS A 255 -38.33 -0.61 -23.76
N LYS A 256 -37.62 -0.54 -22.63
CA LYS A 256 -37.92 0.37 -21.50
C LYS A 256 -37.53 1.82 -21.76
N PHE A 257 -36.88 2.12 -22.88
CA PHE A 257 -36.50 3.46 -23.30
C PHE A 257 -37.01 3.71 -24.74
N PRO A 258 -38.32 3.98 -24.92
CA PRO A 258 -38.97 4.01 -26.22
C PRO A 258 -38.72 5.32 -26.98
N VAL A 259 -37.45 5.62 -27.29
CA VAL A 259 -37.11 6.77 -28.12
C VAL A 259 -37.47 6.48 -29.58
N THR A 260 -37.98 7.49 -30.29
CA THR A 260 -38.49 7.35 -31.67
C THR A 260 -37.70 8.21 -32.65
N ASP A 261 -37.75 7.89 -33.94
CA ASP A 261 -37.12 8.69 -35.01
C ASP A 261 -37.60 10.16 -35.00
N GLU A 262 -38.86 10.40 -34.63
CA GLU A 262 -39.40 11.76 -34.54
C GLU A 262 -38.78 12.58 -33.41
N MET A 263 -38.47 11.95 -32.26
CA MET A 263 -37.89 12.64 -31.11
C MET A 263 -36.45 13.12 -31.36
N VAL A 264 -35.73 12.47 -32.27
CA VAL A 264 -34.30 12.75 -32.54
C VAL A 264 -34.04 13.23 -33.96
N ARG A 265 -35.10 13.57 -34.71
CA ARG A 265 -35.03 13.94 -36.13
C ARG A 265 -34.05 15.07 -36.40
N ASP A 266 -34.06 16.09 -35.55
CA ASP A 266 -33.20 17.28 -35.71
C ASP A 266 -31.71 16.99 -35.43
N LEU A 267 -31.42 15.91 -34.69
CA LEU A 267 -30.05 15.49 -34.37
C LEU A 267 -29.45 14.55 -35.43
N LEU A 268 -30.29 13.92 -36.27
CA LEU A 268 -29.88 12.92 -37.26
C LEU A 268 -30.27 13.37 -38.69
N PRO A 269 -29.64 14.43 -39.23
CA PRO A 269 -30.03 14.99 -40.52
C PRO A 269 -29.72 14.01 -41.66
N GLY A 270 -30.78 13.51 -42.31
CA GLY A 270 -30.68 12.64 -43.48
C GLY A 270 -30.56 11.15 -43.17
N THR A 271 -30.68 10.76 -41.90
CA THR A 271 -30.70 9.35 -41.46
C THR A 271 -31.85 9.08 -40.49
N THR A 272 -32.00 7.83 -40.07
CA THR A 272 -32.97 7.38 -39.06
C THR A 272 -32.22 6.73 -37.91
N LEU A 273 -32.84 6.65 -36.74
CA LEU A 273 -32.22 6.05 -35.56
C LEU A 273 -31.87 4.57 -35.81
N GLN A 274 -32.72 3.86 -36.54
CA GLN A 274 -32.49 2.47 -36.96
C GLN A 274 -31.29 2.32 -37.91
N GLN A 275 -31.00 3.32 -38.74
CA GLN A 275 -29.83 3.32 -39.60
C GLN A 275 -28.56 3.56 -38.77
N GLU A 276 -28.53 4.59 -37.94
CA GLU A 276 -27.36 4.96 -37.13
C GLU A 276 -26.90 3.86 -36.17
N ILE A 277 -27.84 3.14 -35.54
CA ILE A 277 -27.52 2.02 -34.64
C ILE A 277 -26.82 0.87 -35.39
N LYS A 278 -27.14 0.68 -36.66
CA LYS A 278 -26.58 -0.40 -37.50
C LYS A 278 -25.25 -0.02 -38.15
N VAL A 279 -24.85 1.25 -38.11
CA VAL A 279 -23.55 1.68 -38.65
C VAL A 279 -22.44 0.98 -37.86
N CYS A 280 -21.68 0.11 -38.54
CA CYS A 280 -20.44 -0.43 -37.99
C CYS A 280 -19.37 0.66 -38.14
N PRO A 281 -18.57 0.98 -37.10
CA PRO A 281 -17.45 1.88 -37.29
C PRO A 281 -16.52 1.22 -38.32
N CYS A 282 -16.21 1.90 -39.41
CA CYS A 282 -15.09 1.52 -40.24
C CYS A 282 -13.85 1.56 -39.34
N VAL A 283 -13.22 0.39 -39.14
CA VAL A 283 -11.94 0.24 -38.44
C VAL A 283 -10.82 0.85 -39.29
#